data_AF-A0A1B8TC33-F1
#
_entry.id   AF-A0A1B8TC33-F1
#
_cell.length_a   1.000
_cell.length_b   1.000
_cell.length_c   1.000
_cell.angle_alpha   90.00
_cell.angle_beta   90.00
_cell.angle_gamma   90.00
#
_symmetry.space_group_name_H-M   'P 1'
#
loop_
_entity.id
_entity.type
_entity.pdbx_description
1 polymer ?
#
loop_
_entity_poly.entity_id
_entity_poly.type
_entity_poly.pdbx_seq_one_letter_code
_entity_poly.pdbx_strand_id
1 'polypeptide(L)'
;MYVSYGMPVDPNARTKQSHPYSYDPITQFLDSSVKPNGTIYTDRLLQWDFKKHDLLCEKHFGNRGQRWEGRAPKKIEAFLRDWCENQGLQLAAVIEYCNVATGYPTWRLDYFQPESDA
;
A
#
# COMPACT_ATOMS: atom_id res chain seq x y z
N MET A 1 4.70 -16.49 2.02
CA MET A 1 6.06 -16.37 1.48
C MET A 1 5.94 -16.16 -0.01
N TYR A 2 6.28 -14.99 -0.54
CA TYR A 2 6.48 -14.83 -1.98
C TYR A 2 7.69 -13.93 -2.19
N VAL A 3 8.78 -14.53 -2.64
CA VAL A 3 9.80 -13.85 -3.45
C VAL A 3 9.97 -14.73 -4.67
N SER A 4 9.67 -14.14 -5.82
CA SER A 4 9.83 -14.70 -7.16
C SER A 4 11.29 -15.04 -7.44
N TYR A 5 11.53 -16.27 -7.91
CA TYR A 5 12.80 -16.69 -8.49
C TYR A 5 13.06 -15.89 -9.78
N GLY A 6 14.20 -15.17 -9.88
CA GLY A 6 14.75 -14.79 -11.20
C GLY A 6 15.25 -13.35 -11.38
N MET A 7 15.08 -12.43 -10.43
CA MET A 7 15.74 -11.12 -10.51
C MET A 7 17.12 -11.21 -9.82
N PRO A 8 18.23 -10.77 -10.44
CA PRO A 8 19.49 -10.64 -9.72
C PRO A 8 19.26 -9.66 -8.56
N VAL A 9 19.43 -10.15 -7.33
CA VAL A 9 19.36 -9.31 -6.14
C VAL A 9 20.52 -8.35 -6.26
N ASP A 10 20.24 -7.05 -6.40
CA ASP A 10 21.28 -6.02 -6.36
C ASP A 10 22.12 -6.27 -5.08
N PRO A 11 23.43 -6.51 -5.19
CA PRO A 11 24.27 -6.80 -4.04
C PRO A 11 24.32 -5.64 -3.03
N ASN A 12 23.93 -4.43 -3.44
CA ASN A 12 23.81 -3.27 -2.57
C ASN A 12 22.40 -3.06 -2.02
N ALA A 13 21.42 -3.91 -2.35
CA ALA A 13 20.05 -3.78 -1.89
C ALA A 13 19.98 -3.88 -0.36
N ARG A 14 19.40 -2.86 0.26
CA ARG A 14 19.18 -2.80 1.70
C ARG A 14 17.95 -3.62 2.03
N THR A 15 18.15 -4.78 2.65
CA THR A 15 17.06 -5.68 3.08
C THR A 15 16.63 -5.35 4.50
N LYS A 16 15.41 -5.76 4.91
CA LYS A 16 14.96 -5.65 6.31
C LYS A 16 15.91 -6.33 7.31
N GLN A 17 16.66 -7.35 6.90
CA GLN A 17 17.59 -8.07 7.76
C GLN A 17 18.91 -7.32 7.94
N SER A 18 19.43 -6.70 6.88
CA SER A 18 20.70 -5.96 6.92
C SER A 18 20.54 -4.51 7.37
N HIS A 19 19.41 -3.90 7.04
CA HIS A 19 19.10 -2.48 7.24
C HIS A 19 17.67 -2.31 7.77
N PRO A 20 17.36 -2.81 8.98
CA PRO A 20 15.98 -2.84 9.50
C PRO A 20 15.30 -1.47 9.58
N TYR A 21 16.08 -0.38 9.65
CA TYR A 21 15.60 0.99 9.77
C TYR A 21 15.90 1.86 8.53
N SER A 22 16.37 1.26 7.43
CA SER A 22 16.71 1.98 6.20
C SER A 22 16.68 1.08 4.96
N TYR A 23 15.86 0.03 4.97
CA TYR A 23 15.73 -0.89 3.84
C TYR A 23 15.11 -0.21 2.61
N ASP A 24 15.45 -0.72 1.43
CA ASP A 24 14.93 -0.21 0.17
C ASP A 24 13.45 -0.61 0.00
N PRO A 25 12.65 0.18 -0.73
CA PRO A 25 11.22 -0.11 -0.91
C PRO A 25 10.98 -1.51 -1.48
N ILE A 26 9.97 -2.19 -0.93
CA ILE A 26 9.58 -3.54 -1.34
C ILE A 26 8.23 -3.47 -2.03
N THR A 27 8.22 -3.77 -3.33
CA THR A 27 6.95 -3.88 -4.08
C THR A 27 6.27 -5.20 -3.71
N GLN A 28 5.12 -5.10 -3.03
CA GLN A 28 4.32 -6.24 -2.59
C GLN A 28 3.28 -6.65 -3.64
N PHE A 29 2.82 -5.68 -4.44
CA PHE A 29 1.89 -5.89 -5.54
C PHE A 29 2.15 -4.86 -6.64
N LEU A 30 2.03 -5.29 -7.90
CA LEU A 30 2.11 -4.44 -9.07
C LEU A 30 1.17 -4.99 -10.15
N ASP A 31 0.26 -4.15 -10.63
CA ASP A 31 -0.49 -4.35 -11.86
C ASP A 31 0.05 -3.40 -12.94
N SER A 32 0.86 -3.93 -13.85
CA SER A 32 1.48 -3.14 -14.91
C SER A 32 0.50 -2.63 -15.97
N SER A 33 -0.74 -3.13 -15.97
CA SER A 33 -1.78 -2.68 -16.91
C SER A 33 -2.48 -1.40 -16.45
N VAL A 34 -2.42 -1.10 -15.14
CA VAL A 34 -3.04 0.09 -14.56
C VAL A 34 -2.01 1.21 -14.48
N LYS A 35 -2.24 2.31 -15.20
CA LYS A 35 -1.39 3.50 -15.13
C LYS A 35 -1.85 4.40 -13.97
N PRO A 36 -1.09 4.52 -12.87
CA PRO A 36 -1.54 5.29 -11.73
C PRO A 36 -1.61 6.79 -12.04
N ASN A 37 -2.62 7.46 -11.50
CA ASN A 37 -2.77 8.92 -11.52
C ASN A 37 -2.96 9.50 -10.09
N GLY A 38 -2.97 8.63 -9.07
CA GLY A 38 -3.06 9.01 -7.66
C GLY A 38 -2.20 8.11 -6.78
N THR A 39 -1.85 8.63 -5.60
CA THR A 39 -1.05 7.92 -4.60
C THR A 39 -1.54 8.29 -3.20
N ILE A 40 -1.71 7.29 -2.34
CA ILE A 40 -1.98 7.46 -0.91
C ILE A 40 -0.92 6.74 -0.07
N TYR A 41 -0.43 7.41 0.97
CA TYR A 41 0.44 6.82 1.98
C TYR A 41 -0.43 6.39 3.17
N THR A 42 -0.26 5.16 3.66
CA THR A 42 -1.21 4.58 4.65
C THR A 42 -1.18 5.27 6.01
N ASP A 43 -0.07 5.93 6.35
CA ASP A 43 0.02 6.78 7.54
C ASP A 43 -0.86 8.04 7.43
N ARG A 44 -1.04 8.57 6.21
CA ARG A 44 -1.94 9.70 5.95
C ARG A 44 -3.41 9.35 6.14
N LEU A 45 -3.82 8.11 5.81
CA LEU A 45 -5.19 7.64 6.05
C LEU A 45 -5.59 7.80 7.51
N LEU A 46 -4.72 7.34 8.42
CA LEU A 46 -4.94 7.45 9.86
C LEU A 46 -4.96 8.92 10.33
N GLN A 47 -4.04 9.75 9.80
CA GLN A 47 -3.94 11.16 10.16
C GLN A 47 -5.13 11.98 9.67
N TRP A 48 -5.68 11.66 8.51
CA TRP A 48 -6.79 12.41 7.91
C TRP A 48 -8.13 12.08 8.57
N ASP A 49 -8.44 10.79 8.72
CA ASP A 49 -9.67 10.37 9.39
C ASP A 49 -9.52 8.98 10.01
N PHE A 50 -9.18 8.97 11.30
CA PHE A 50 -8.98 7.75 12.06
C PHE A 50 -10.26 6.90 12.15
N LYS A 51 -11.45 7.52 12.23
CA LYS A 51 -12.72 6.81 12.38
C LYS A 51 -13.09 6.10 11.08
N LYS A 52 -12.98 6.82 9.96
CA LYS A 52 -13.20 6.24 8.62
C LYS A 52 -12.18 5.13 8.36
N HIS A 53 -10.92 5.33 8.73
CA HIS A 53 -9.87 4.32 8.58
C HIS A 53 -10.21 3.02 9.32
N ASP A 54 -10.53 3.12 10.62
CA ASP A 54 -10.80 1.94 11.44
C ASP A 54 -12.04 1.18 10.98
N LEU A 55 -13.10 1.90 10.63
CA LEU A 55 -14.33 1.32 10.10
C LEU A 55 -14.07 0.56 8.81
N LEU A 56 -13.33 1.14 7.87
CA LEU A 56 -13.01 0.50 6.60
C LEU A 56 -12.00 -0.65 6.77
N CYS A 57 -11.07 -0.54 7.71
CA CYS A 57 -10.17 -1.64 8.02
C CYS A 57 -10.93 -2.84 8.60
N GLU A 58 -11.88 -2.60 9.50
CA GLU A 58 -12.72 -3.64 10.07
C GLU A 58 -13.59 -4.29 8.98
N LYS A 59 -14.20 -3.50 8.10
CA LYS A 59 -15.01 -3.96 6.96
C LYS A 59 -14.23 -4.87 6.01
N HIS A 60 -13.03 -4.46 5.58
CA HIS A 60 -12.31 -5.15 4.50
C HIS A 60 -11.30 -6.19 5.00
N PHE A 61 -10.70 -5.96 6.17
CA PHE A 61 -9.61 -6.78 6.72
C PHE A 61 -9.96 -7.49 8.02
N GLY A 62 -11.11 -7.20 8.65
CA GLY A 62 -11.55 -7.84 9.89
C GLY A 62 -10.75 -7.42 11.13
N ASN A 63 -10.01 -6.30 11.05
CA ASN A 63 -9.23 -5.75 12.16
C ASN A 63 -9.05 -4.23 11.98
N ARG A 64 -8.57 -3.54 13.01
CA ARG A 64 -8.25 -2.10 12.98
C ARG A 64 -6.75 -1.82 12.92
N GLY A 65 -5.98 -2.78 12.39
CA GLY A 65 -4.53 -2.70 12.35
C GLY A 65 -4.03 -1.69 11.34
N GLN A 66 -2.90 -1.06 11.64
CA GLN A 66 -2.19 -0.14 10.74
C GLN A 66 -1.16 -0.85 9.85
N ARG A 67 -0.93 -2.14 10.06
CA ARG A 67 -0.05 -2.94 9.19
C ARG A 67 -0.82 -3.41 7.96
N TRP A 68 -0.26 -3.13 6.79
CA TRP A 68 -0.85 -3.52 5.49
C TRP A 68 -0.19 -4.74 4.86
N GLU A 69 0.91 -5.22 5.43
CA GLU A 69 1.57 -6.46 5.05
C GLU A 69 0.58 -7.63 4.96
N GLY A 70 0.62 -8.36 3.84
CA GLY A 70 -0.20 -9.56 3.62
C GLY A 70 -1.68 -9.30 3.33
N ARG A 71 -2.16 -8.05 3.29
CA ARG A 71 -3.51 -7.75 2.85
C ARG A 71 -3.66 -8.04 1.36
N ALA A 72 -4.72 -8.73 0.97
CA ALA A 72 -4.95 -9.10 -0.43
C ALA A 72 -5.20 -7.84 -1.29
N PRO A 73 -4.57 -7.72 -2.49
CA PRO A 73 -4.71 -6.54 -3.36
C PRO A 73 -6.17 -6.16 -3.66
N LYS A 74 -7.04 -7.16 -3.92
CA LYS A 74 -8.48 -6.92 -4.15
C LYS A 74 -9.19 -6.25 -2.97
N LYS A 75 -8.78 -6.56 -1.73
CA LYS A 75 -9.35 -5.94 -0.51
C LYS A 75 -8.80 -4.53 -0.29
N ILE A 76 -7.54 -4.29 -0.65
CA ILE A 76 -6.93 -2.95 -0.64
C ILE A 76 -7.64 -2.06 -1.66
N GLU A 77 -7.89 -2.56 -2.87
CA GLU A 77 -8.67 -1.85 -3.89
C GLU A 77 -10.08 -1.52 -3.39
N ALA A 78 -10.80 -2.49 -2.83
CA ALA A 78 -12.13 -2.26 -2.26
C ALA A 78 -12.11 -1.23 -1.12
N PHE A 79 -11.09 -1.26 -0.26
CA PHE A 79 -10.88 -0.22 0.75
C PHE A 79 -10.71 1.16 0.11
N LEU A 80 -9.87 1.28 -0.92
CA LEU A 80 -9.61 2.57 -1.59
C LEU A 80 -10.85 3.10 -2.31
N ARG A 81 -11.63 2.23 -2.95
CA ARG A 81 -12.92 2.61 -3.58
C ARG A 81 -13.88 3.23 -2.57
N ASP A 82 -13.99 2.63 -1.39
CA ASP A 82 -14.82 3.17 -0.30
C ASP A 82 -14.21 4.42 0.33
N TRP A 83 -12.88 4.49 0.45
CA TRP A 83 -12.19 5.64 1.00
C TRP A 83 -12.34 6.88 0.12
N CYS A 84 -12.05 6.74 -1.17
CA CYS A 84 -12.12 7.79 -2.19
C CYS A 84 -13.53 7.99 -2.75
N GLU A 85 -14.50 7.18 -2.33
CA GLU A 85 -15.90 7.23 -2.80
C GLU A 85 -16.00 7.09 -4.33
N ASN A 86 -15.11 6.31 -4.93
CA ASN A 86 -15.03 6.08 -6.37
C ASN A 86 -14.90 4.59 -6.65
N GLN A 87 -16.00 3.96 -7.07
CA GLN A 87 -16.03 2.52 -7.36
C GLN A 87 -15.29 2.13 -8.65
N GLY A 88 -14.93 3.11 -9.49
CA GLY A 88 -14.09 2.92 -10.68
C GLY A 88 -12.59 2.91 -10.37
N LEU A 89 -12.18 3.18 -9.12
CA LEU A 89 -10.77 3.17 -8.72
C LEU A 89 -10.15 1.77 -8.90
N GLN A 90 -8.95 1.72 -9.46
CA GLN A 90 -8.16 0.52 -9.68
C GLN A 90 -6.81 0.61 -8.99
N LEU A 91 -6.42 -0.42 -8.25
CA LEU A 91 -5.15 -0.47 -7.56
C LEU A 91 -4.02 -0.82 -8.55
N ALA A 92 -2.99 0.03 -8.61
CA ALA A 92 -1.84 -0.18 -9.48
C ALA A 92 -0.66 -0.82 -8.74
N ALA A 93 -0.35 -0.36 -7.53
CA ALA A 93 0.77 -0.92 -6.75
C ALA A 93 0.57 -0.80 -5.24
N VAL A 94 1.21 -1.73 -4.51
CA VAL A 94 1.38 -1.67 -3.06
C VAL A 94 2.86 -1.78 -2.76
N ILE A 95 3.43 -0.73 -2.20
CA ILE A 95 4.88 -0.64 -1.97
C ILE A 95 5.11 -0.34 -0.51
N GLU A 96 5.84 -1.21 0.17
CA GLU A 96 6.29 -0.98 1.54
C GLU A 96 7.58 -0.16 1.52
N TYR A 97 7.67 0.87 2.36
CA TYR A 97 8.89 1.62 2.61
C TYR A 97 9.17 1.72 4.10
N CYS A 98 10.45 1.89 4.42
CA CYS A 98 10.87 2.24 5.76
C CYS A 98 10.60 3.72 6.02
N ASN A 99 9.79 4.05 7.04
CA ASN A 99 9.71 5.43 7.52
C ASN A 99 11.05 5.81 8.14
N VAL A 100 11.82 6.68 7.49
CA VAL A 100 13.13 7.12 7.98
C VAL A 100 13.08 7.84 9.33
N ALA A 101 11.95 8.45 9.70
CA ALA A 101 11.82 9.15 10.98
C ALA A 101 11.56 8.20 12.15
N THR A 102 10.96 7.03 11.91
CA THR A 102 10.53 6.12 12.99
C THR A 102 11.10 4.71 12.89
N GLY A 103 11.69 4.35 11.75
CA GLY A 103 12.15 2.99 11.46
C GLY A 103 11.02 1.98 11.21
N TYR A 104 9.75 2.38 11.29
CA TYR A 104 8.62 1.48 11.10
C TYR A 104 8.18 1.39 9.63
N PRO A 105 7.68 0.22 9.20
CA PRO A 105 7.05 0.06 7.89
C PRO A 105 5.84 0.97 7.67
N THR A 106 5.65 1.40 6.44
CA THR A 106 4.52 2.20 5.97
C THR A 106 4.35 1.95 4.46
N TRP A 107 3.13 2.10 3.95
CA TRP A 107 2.76 1.58 2.62
C TRP A 107 2.24 2.67 1.70
N ARG A 108 2.65 2.58 0.43
CA ARG A 108 2.30 3.47 -0.66
C ARG A 108 1.33 2.70 -1.52
N LEU A 109 0.15 3.27 -1.72
CA LEU A 109 -0.90 2.72 -2.54
C LEU A 109 -1.01 3.61 -3.77
N ASP A 110 -0.48 3.14 -4.88
CA ASP A 110 -0.60 3.83 -6.17
C ASP A 110 -1.86 3.29 -6.86
N TYR A 111 -2.70 4.19 -7.39
CA TYR A 111 -3.99 3.83 -7.98
C TYR A 111 -4.31 4.68 -9.21
N PHE A 112 -5.17 4.14 -10.06
CA PHE A 112 -5.86 4.89 -11.09
C PHE A 112 -7.28 5.21 -10.58
N GLN A 113 -7.67 6.47 -10.68
CA GLN A 113 -9.02 6.91 -10.41
C GLN A 113 -9.57 7.61 -11.66
N PRO A 114 -10.71 7.14 -12.23
CA PRO A 114 -11.35 7.85 -13.32
C PRO A 114 -11.85 9.21 -12.83
N GLU A 115 -11.85 10.20 -13.73
CA GLU A 115 -12.46 11.50 -13.46
C GLU A 115 -13.94 11.28 -13.13
N SER A 116 -14.40 11.92 -12.06
CA SER A 116 -15.83 11.90 -11.71
C SER A 116 -16.53 12.85 -12.68
N ASP A 117 -17.45 12.34 -13.50
CA ASP A 117 -18.38 13.20 -14.24
C ASP A 117 -19.17 14.04 -13.22
N ALA A 118 -18.94 15.36 -13.23
CA ALA A 118 -19.52 16.32 -12.29
C ALA A 118 -21.02 16.55 -12.54
#